data_AF-A0AA49IX02-F1
#
_entry.id   AF-A0AA49IX02-F1
#
_cell.length_a   1.000
_cell.length_b   1.000
_cell.length_c   1.000
_cell.angle_alpha   90.00
_cell.angle_beta   90.00
_cell.angle_gamma   90.00
#
_symmetry.space_group_name_H-M   'P 1'
#
loop_
_entity.id
_entity.type
_entity.pdbx_description
1 polymer ?
#
loop_
_entity_poly.entity_id
_entity_poly.type
_entity_poly.pdbx_seq_one_letter_code
_entity_poly.pdbx_strand_id
1 'polypeptide(L)'
;MTSSSNKVVPAFAAATAAAIMLASAGVAAWEHWPPAALWHLVFAVGALPMILAAMAYFVPVLTRTRMAPRALAALPFAAFLAGLSIVGWFVHGGEIVRLAAPWAAFAVVAGFALWMERRRRACLGRAHPCLRWYAAALACLGLGLMAVGVSPWLPEHAHALRLFHLHVNMLGFIGLTATGTLKVLLPTVIGKPNPTAADFFAPRQPAPLLLAAVAGLAFSLLHGVAHGLGTPGGRDALPLFAIGFLLPLVSGAVAQLLPVWLRPGIQTEWHRSRRSRLAAFARTRAALLLAAGPLAAAGSAFGYGIGIAAALWLLATMALAAFRR
;
A
#
# COMPACT_ATOMS: atom_id res chain seq x y z
N MET A 1 -22.19 -22.05 -10.19
CA MET A 1 -21.79 -21.90 -8.77
C MET A 1 -20.46 -21.15 -8.60
N THR A 2 -20.32 -19.93 -9.13
CA THR A 2 -19.03 -19.19 -9.23
C THR A 2 -18.97 -17.87 -8.44
N SER A 3 -19.90 -17.63 -7.50
CA SER A 3 -20.12 -16.31 -6.91
C SER A 3 -19.28 -15.98 -5.65
N SER A 4 -18.80 -16.98 -4.89
CA SER A 4 -18.16 -16.70 -3.59
C SER A 4 -16.66 -16.40 -3.61
N SER A 5 -15.92 -16.76 -4.67
CA SER A 5 -14.46 -16.51 -4.73
C SER A 5 -14.10 -15.03 -4.91
N ASN A 6 -15.03 -14.22 -5.41
CA ASN A 6 -14.81 -12.80 -5.70
C ASN A 6 -14.91 -11.89 -4.46
N LYS A 7 -15.32 -12.43 -3.29
CA LYS A 7 -15.54 -11.64 -2.07
C LYS A 7 -14.30 -11.51 -1.17
N VAL A 8 -13.28 -12.33 -1.37
CA VAL A 8 -12.09 -12.37 -0.50
C VAL A 8 -11.24 -11.10 -0.66
N VAL A 9 -10.97 -10.67 -1.90
CA VAL A 9 -10.17 -9.47 -2.19
C VAL A 9 -10.83 -8.16 -1.68
N PRO A 10 -12.14 -7.91 -1.89
CA PRO A 10 -12.82 -6.76 -1.29
C PRO A 10 -12.85 -6.80 0.25
N ALA A 11 -12.96 -7.98 0.86
CA ALA A 11 -12.95 -8.12 2.32
C ALA A 11 -11.58 -7.79 2.92
N PHE A 12 -10.47 -8.20 2.28
CA PHE A 12 -9.13 -7.80 2.69
C PHE A 12 -8.86 -6.31 2.46
N ALA A 13 -9.34 -5.73 1.36
CA ALA A 13 -9.22 -4.28 1.11
C ALA A 13 -9.96 -3.43 2.16
N ALA A 14 -11.15 -3.86 2.59
CA ALA A 14 -11.91 -3.18 3.65
C ALA A 14 -11.27 -3.37 5.03
N ALA A 15 -10.82 -4.59 5.37
CA ALA A 15 -10.15 -4.88 6.63
C ALA A 15 -8.79 -4.17 6.76
N THR A 16 -8.07 -4.03 5.65
CA THR A 16 -6.80 -3.29 5.61
C THR A 16 -7.03 -1.78 5.75
N ALA A 17 -8.02 -1.24 5.04
CA ALA A 17 -8.37 0.17 5.17
C ALA A 17 -8.82 0.50 6.62
N ALA A 18 -9.51 -0.44 7.29
CA ALA A 18 -9.82 -0.35 8.72
C ALA A 18 -8.59 -0.49 9.64
N ALA A 19 -7.59 -1.31 9.30
CA ALA A 19 -6.33 -1.39 10.05
C ALA A 19 -5.52 -0.09 9.94
N ILE A 20 -5.48 0.52 8.75
CA ILE A 20 -4.90 1.85 8.54
C ILE A 20 -5.67 2.91 9.36
N MET A 21 -7.00 2.81 9.50
CA MET A 21 -7.79 3.68 10.39
C MET A 21 -7.47 3.50 11.86
N LEU A 22 -7.38 2.26 12.35
CA LEU A 22 -7.07 1.99 13.76
C LEU A 22 -5.65 2.48 14.10
N ALA A 23 -4.71 2.37 13.16
CA ALA A 23 -3.39 3.00 13.27
C ALA A 23 -3.49 4.52 13.35
N SER A 24 -4.27 5.11 12.44
CA SER A 24 -4.42 6.57 12.32
C SER A 24 -5.22 7.18 13.48
N ALA A 25 -6.18 6.45 14.05
CA ALA A 25 -6.94 6.83 15.23
C ALA A 25 -6.16 6.56 16.53
N GLY A 26 -5.34 5.51 16.58
CA GLY A 26 -4.43 5.21 17.69
C GLY A 26 -3.32 6.25 17.82
N VAL A 27 -2.77 6.76 16.72
CA VAL A 27 -1.82 7.89 16.71
C VAL A 27 -2.42 9.16 17.32
N ALA A 28 -3.74 9.38 17.19
CA ALA A 28 -4.42 10.57 17.69
C ALA A 28 -5.01 10.42 19.10
N ALA A 29 -5.22 9.19 19.58
CA ALA A 29 -5.84 8.93 20.88
C ALA A 29 -4.86 8.43 21.95
N TRP A 30 -3.76 7.76 21.56
CA TRP A 30 -2.95 6.96 22.49
C TRP A 30 -1.50 7.47 22.51
N GLU A 31 -1.26 8.56 23.25
CA GLU A 31 0.07 9.17 23.46
C GLU A 31 1.15 8.21 24.02
N HIS A 32 0.78 7.01 24.46
CA HIS A 32 1.66 6.06 25.16
C HIS A 32 2.27 4.98 24.26
N TRP A 33 1.85 4.85 23.00
CA TRP A 33 2.38 3.78 22.13
C TRP A 33 3.72 4.16 21.51
N PRO A 34 4.71 3.23 21.44
CA PRO A 34 5.96 3.50 20.75
C PRO A 34 5.72 3.87 19.28
N PRO A 35 6.38 4.91 18.74
CA PRO A 35 6.20 5.31 17.34
C PRO A 35 6.39 4.16 16.34
N ALA A 36 7.31 3.24 16.63
CA ALA A 36 7.53 2.05 15.80
C ALA A 36 6.28 1.15 15.72
N ALA A 37 5.52 0.99 16.81
CA ALA A 37 4.27 0.23 16.81
C ALA A 37 3.24 0.84 15.84
N LEU A 38 3.10 2.17 15.89
CA LEU A 38 2.16 2.92 15.05
C LEU A 38 2.52 2.77 13.56
N TRP A 39 3.79 2.91 13.20
CA TRP A 39 4.23 2.73 11.82
C TRP A 39 4.12 1.27 11.34
N HIS A 40 4.37 0.28 12.20
CA HIS A 40 4.14 -1.13 11.85
C HIS A 40 2.65 -1.44 11.67
N LEU A 41 1.77 -0.79 12.43
CA LEU A 41 0.33 -0.90 12.24
C LEU A 41 -0.09 -0.33 10.87
N VAL A 42 0.46 0.81 10.46
CA VAL A 42 0.21 1.38 9.12
C VAL A 42 0.77 0.49 8.00
N PHE A 43 2.04 0.08 8.08
CA PHE A 43 2.72 -0.57 6.96
C PHE A 43 2.62 -2.10 6.97
N ALA A 44 2.87 -2.76 8.11
CA ALA A 44 2.91 -4.22 8.19
C ALA A 44 1.52 -4.83 8.36
N VAL A 45 0.64 -4.22 9.15
CA VAL A 45 -0.75 -4.67 9.33
C VAL A 45 -1.66 -4.08 8.26
N GLY A 46 -1.44 -2.82 7.89
CA GLY A 46 -2.13 -2.14 6.81
C GLY A 46 -1.57 -2.49 5.43
N ALA A 47 -0.64 -1.67 4.93
CA ALA A 47 -0.23 -1.69 3.53
C ALA A 47 0.19 -3.07 2.97
N LEU A 48 1.00 -3.83 3.72
CA LEU A 48 1.59 -5.10 3.30
C LEU A 48 0.55 -6.16 2.87
N PRO A 49 -0.39 -6.60 3.73
CA PRO A 49 -1.38 -7.62 3.34
C PRO A 49 -2.28 -7.16 2.19
N MET A 50 -2.65 -5.87 2.12
CA MET A 50 -3.39 -5.35 0.95
C MET A 50 -2.54 -5.42 -0.32
N ILE A 51 -1.26 -5.04 -0.26
CA ILE A 51 -0.37 -5.14 -1.42
C ILE A 51 -0.27 -6.59 -1.89
N LEU A 52 -0.07 -7.55 -0.99
CA LEU A 52 -0.02 -8.97 -1.35
C LEU A 52 -1.35 -9.46 -1.93
N ALA A 53 -2.50 -9.03 -1.38
CA ALA A 53 -3.81 -9.36 -1.93
C ALA A 53 -4.02 -8.75 -3.34
N ALA A 54 -3.57 -7.51 -3.57
CA ALA A 54 -3.62 -6.87 -4.87
C ALA A 54 -2.71 -7.58 -5.88
N MET A 55 -1.48 -7.93 -5.50
CA MET A 55 -0.59 -8.74 -6.32
C MET A 55 -1.23 -10.10 -6.67
N ALA A 56 -1.90 -10.76 -5.72
CA ALA A 56 -2.56 -12.04 -5.95
C ALA A 56 -3.66 -11.95 -7.03
N TYR A 57 -4.34 -10.80 -7.10
CA TYR A 57 -5.31 -10.49 -8.15
C TYR A 57 -4.64 -10.21 -9.50
N PHE A 58 -3.58 -9.39 -9.54
CA PHE A 58 -2.95 -8.97 -10.79
C PHE A 58 -2.04 -10.02 -11.42
N VAL A 59 -1.33 -10.84 -10.65
CA VAL A 59 -0.38 -11.84 -11.18
C VAL A 59 -1.03 -12.77 -12.23
N PRO A 60 -2.23 -13.33 -12.01
CA PRO A 60 -2.94 -14.12 -13.03
C PRO A 60 -3.22 -13.33 -14.32
N VAL A 61 -3.60 -12.06 -14.20
CA VAL A 61 -3.86 -11.17 -15.35
C VAL A 61 -2.57 -10.92 -16.14
N LEU A 62 -1.47 -10.61 -15.44
CA LEU A 62 -0.16 -10.33 -16.03
C LEU A 62 0.50 -11.57 -16.67
N THR A 63 0.13 -12.76 -16.21
CA THR A 63 0.62 -14.04 -16.74
C THR A 63 -0.36 -14.71 -17.70
N ARG A 64 -1.56 -14.14 -17.92
CA ARG A 64 -2.64 -14.76 -18.71
C ARG A 64 -2.92 -16.21 -18.26
N THR A 65 -2.89 -16.44 -16.95
CA THR A 65 -3.17 -17.75 -16.35
C THR A 65 -4.49 -17.74 -15.58
N ARG A 66 -4.96 -18.93 -15.17
CA ARG A 66 -6.17 -19.07 -14.34
C ARG A 66 -6.06 -18.24 -13.05
N MET A 67 -7.20 -17.81 -12.51
CA MET A 67 -7.27 -17.06 -11.25
C MET A 67 -6.51 -17.76 -10.11
N ALA A 68 -6.08 -16.96 -9.13
CA ALA A 68 -5.38 -17.46 -7.95
C ALA A 68 -6.28 -18.45 -7.16
N PRO A 69 -5.71 -19.57 -6.65
CA PRO A 69 -6.47 -20.50 -5.83
C PRO A 69 -6.84 -19.82 -4.50
N ARG A 70 -7.97 -20.21 -3.91
CA ARG A 70 -8.46 -19.62 -2.64
C ARG A 70 -7.46 -19.76 -1.50
N ALA A 71 -6.72 -20.86 -1.45
CA ALA A 71 -5.69 -21.10 -0.45
C ALA A 71 -4.59 -20.01 -0.44
N LEU A 72 -4.37 -19.30 -1.56
CA LEU A 72 -3.39 -18.21 -1.61
C LEU A 72 -3.79 -17.02 -0.72
N ALA A 73 -5.08 -16.86 -0.38
CA ALA A 73 -5.54 -15.84 0.55
C ALA A 73 -4.98 -16.03 1.98
N ALA A 74 -4.50 -17.24 2.31
CA ALA A 74 -3.82 -17.50 3.57
C ALA A 74 -2.50 -16.71 3.69
N LEU A 75 -1.82 -16.40 2.58
CA LEU A 75 -0.55 -15.67 2.60
C LEU A 75 -0.73 -14.21 3.05
N PRO A 76 -1.60 -13.37 2.43
CA PRO A 76 -1.91 -12.05 2.98
C PRO A 76 -2.40 -12.08 4.42
N PHE A 77 -3.21 -13.07 4.80
CA PHE A 77 -3.68 -13.21 6.18
C PHE A 77 -2.55 -13.52 7.17
N ALA A 78 -1.65 -14.43 6.81
CA ALA A 78 -0.47 -14.72 7.62
C ALA A 78 0.46 -13.51 7.76
N ALA A 79 0.62 -12.71 6.69
CA ALA A 79 1.35 -11.44 6.77
C ALA A 79 0.69 -10.45 7.73
N PHE A 80 -0.64 -10.34 7.70
CA PHE A 80 -1.40 -9.51 8.65
C PHE A 80 -1.16 -9.97 10.11
N LEU A 81 -1.24 -11.27 10.38
CA LEU A 81 -1.00 -11.82 11.73
C LEU A 81 0.45 -11.60 12.18
N ALA A 82 1.43 -11.78 11.30
CA ALA A 82 2.83 -11.48 11.59
C ALA A 82 3.03 -10.00 11.92
N GLY A 83 2.40 -9.10 11.14
CA GLY A 83 2.37 -7.67 11.42
C GLY A 83 1.73 -7.34 12.77
N LEU A 84 0.61 -7.98 13.11
CA LEU A 84 -0.08 -7.76 14.38
C LEU A 84 0.78 -8.24 15.56
N SER A 85 1.46 -9.38 15.39
CA SER A 85 2.36 -9.92 16.42
C SER A 85 3.52 -8.97 16.71
N ILE A 86 4.16 -8.38 15.69
CA ILE A 86 5.28 -7.45 15.91
C ILE A 86 4.80 -6.12 16.51
N VAL A 87 3.59 -5.66 16.17
CA VAL A 87 2.96 -4.52 16.86
C VAL A 87 2.75 -4.84 18.35
N GLY A 88 2.23 -6.03 18.66
CA GLY A 88 2.09 -6.50 20.05
C GLY A 88 3.43 -6.57 20.79
N TRP A 89 4.49 -7.00 20.10
CA TRP A 89 5.84 -6.99 20.67
C TRP A 89 6.34 -5.59 21.02
N PHE A 90 6.09 -4.57 20.19
CA PHE A 90 6.49 -3.20 20.54
C PHE A 90 5.80 -2.70 21.80
N VAL A 91 4.56 -3.13 22.07
CA VAL A 91 3.77 -2.67 23.22
C VAL A 91 4.03 -3.48 24.49
N HIS A 92 4.20 -4.79 24.35
CA HIS A 92 4.23 -5.73 25.48
C HIS A 92 5.56 -6.48 25.65
N GLY A 93 6.50 -6.34 24.71
CA GLY A 93 7.73 -7.11 24.68
C GLY A 93 7.52 -8.58 24.26
N GLY A 94 8.50 -9.43 24.56
CA GLY A 94 8.47 -10.87 24.24
C GLY A 94 9.53 -11.28 23.20
N GLU A 95 10.57 -11.96 23.67
CA GLU A 95 11.72 -12.30 22.82
C GLU A 95 11.37 -13.26 21.68
N ILE A 96 10.49 -14.24 21.94
CA ILE A 96 10.05 -15.21 20.93
C ILE A 96 9.43 -14.49 19.72
N VAL A 97 8.57 -13.48 19.96
CA VAL A 97 7.91 -12.74 18.88
C VAL A 97 8.93 -11.91 18.10
N ARG A 98 9.86 -11.25 18.79
CA ARG A 98 10.95 -10.48 18.17
C ARG A 98 11.77 -11.34 17.20
N LEU A 99 12.06 -12.58 17.60
CA LEU A 99 12.85 -13.52 16.81
C LEU A 99 12.02 -14.16 15.69
N ALA A 100 10.79 -14.58 15.96
CA ALA A 100 9.99 -15.38 15.03
C ALA A 100 9.27 -14.54 13.95
N ALA A 101 8.76 -13.35 14.29
CA ALA A 101 7.88 -12.60 13.39
C ALA A 101 8.53 -12.21 12.04
N PRO A 102 9.80 -11.74 11.99
CA PRO A 102 10.46 -11.46 10.71
C PRO A 102 10.58 -12.69 9.80
N TRP A 103 10.92 -13.85 10.38
CA TRP A 103 11.08 -15.10 9.63
C TRP A 103 9.74 -15.69 9.18
N ALA A 104 8.70 -15.57 10.00
CA ALA A 104 7.34 -15.94 9.61
C ALA A 104 6.86 -15.09 8.42
N ALA A 105 7.06 -13.78 8.48
CA ALA A 105 6.76 -12.89 7.36
C ALA A 105 7.62 -13.21 6.13
N PHE A 106 8.91 -13.52 6.30
CA PHE A 106 9.79 -13.91 5.20
C PHE A 106 9.30 -15.18 4.50
N ALA A 107 8.87 -16.19 5.25
CA ALA A 107 8.31 -17.42 4.69
C ALA A 107 7.05 -17.15 3.86
N VAL A 108 6.18 -16.24 4.31
CA VAL A 108 5.01 -15.79 3.53
C VAL A 108 5.44 -15.14 2.21
N VAL A 109 6.41 -14.24 2.25
CA VAL A 109 6.92 -13.52 1.07
C VAL A 109 7.59 -14.48 0.10
N ALA A 110 8.42 -15.40 0.59
CA ALA A 110 9.06 -16.44 -0.21
C ALA A 110 8.02 -17.36 -0.86
N GLY A 111 7.01 -17.81 -0.10
CA GLY A 111 5.91 -18.61 -0.63
C GLY A 111 5.13 -17.89 -1.74
N PHE A 112 4.88 -16.59 -1.55
CA PHE A 112 4.23 -15.75 -2.55
C PHE A 112 5.09 -15.59 -3.82
N ALA A 113 6.39 -15.32 -3.65
CA ALA A 113 7.34 -15.18 -4.76
C ALA A 113 7.49 -16.49 -5.55
N LEU A 114 7.58 -17.63 -4.87
CA LEU A 114 7.63 -18.96 -5.50
C LEU A 114 6.35 -19.26 -6.28
N TRP A 115 5.18 -18.94 -5.72
CA TRP A 115 3.91 -19.06 -6.44
C TRP A 115 3.88 -18.20 -7.69
N MET A 116 4.31 -16.93 -7.59
CA MET A 116 4.35 -16.01 -8.71
C MET A 116 5.32 -16.47 -9.81
N GLU A 117 6.49 -16.99 -9.45
CA GLU A 117 7.47 -17.52 -10.40
C GLU A 117 6.97 -18.78 -11.11
N ARG A 118 6.32 -19.70 -10.37
CA ARG A 118 5.65 -20.87 -10.98
C ARG A 118 4.60 -20.44 -12.01
N ARG A 119 3.85 -19.36 -11.72
CA ARG A 119 2.88 -18.78 -12.66
C ARG A 119 3.54 -18.13 -13.87
N ARG A 120 4.65 -17.43 -13.68
CA ARG A 120 5.43 -16.86 -14.79
C ARG A 120 5.90 -17.96 -15.76
N ARG A 121 6.39 -19.08 -15.24
CA ARG A 121 6.85 -20.23 -16.05
C ARG A 121 5.71 -20.93 -16.80
N ALA A 122 4.51 -20.94 -16.21
CA ALA A 122 3.31 -21.50 -16.84
C ALA A 122 2.60 -20.51 -17.79
N CYS A 123 3.13 -19.30 -17.98
CA CYS A 123 2.54 -18.29 -18.88
C CYS A 123 2.67 -18.74 -20.34
N LEU A 124 1.58 -18.65 -21.11
CA LEU A 124 1.65 -18.80 -22.55
C LEU A 124 2.29 -17.54 -23.16
N GLY A 125 3.47 -17.71 -23.76
CA GLY A 125 4.31 -16.63 -24.24
C GLY A 125 5.02 -15.88 -23.11
N ARG A 126 5.36 -14.61 -23.34
CA ARG A 126 6.07 -13.80 -22.34
C ARG A 126 5.09 -13.14 -21.37
N ALA A 127 5.34 -13.29 -20.07
CA ALA A 127 4.60 -12.56 -19.04
C ALA A 127 4.75 -11.04 -19.23
N HIS A 128 3.74 -10.28 -18.83
CA HIS A 128 3.78 -8.83 -18.92
C HIS A 128 4.97 -8.25 -18.13
N PRO A 129 5.70 -7.23 -18.64
CA PRO A 129 6.90 -6.68 -17.97
C PRO A 129 6.66 -6.19 -16.53
N CYS A 130 5.43 -5.79 -16.20
CA CYS A 130 5.04 -5.41 -14.83
C CYS A 130 5.36 -6.50 -13.79
N LEU A 131 5.34 -7.78 -14.17
CA LEU A 131 5.61 -8.86 -13.23
C LEU A 131 7.03 -8.77 -12.62
N ARG A 132 7.99 -8.22 -13.37
CA ARG A 132 9.36 -7.98 -12.88
C ARG A 132 9.42 -6.95 -11.75
N TRP A 133 8.53 -5.95 -11.79
CA TRP A 133 8.43 -4.95 -10.72
C TRP A 133 7.90 -5.57 -9.43
N TYR A 134 6.92 -6.48 -9.52
CA TYR A 134 6.45 -7.25 -8.35
C TYR A 134 7.52 -8.19 -7.80
N ALA A 135 8.29 -8.85 -8.67
CA ALA A 135 9.42 -9.67 -8.24
C ALA A 135 10.49 -8.85 -7.51
N ALA A 136 10.87 -7.69 -8.06
CA ALA A 136 11.81 -6.79 -7.39
C ALA A 136 11.26 -6.28 -6.06
N ALA A 137 9.98 -5.90 -5.99
CA ALA A 137 9.35 -5.48 -4.74
C ALA A 137 9.35 -6.57 -3.67
N LEU A 138 9.00 -7.82 -4.02
CA LEU A 138 9.04 -8.95 -3.09
C LEU A 138 10.46 -9.31 -2.66
N ALA A 139 11.45 -9.16 -3.54
CA ALA A 139 12.86 -9.33 -3.18
C ALA A 139 13.30 -8.27 -2.18
N CYS A 140 12.96 -6.99 -2.40
CA CYS A 140 13.21 -5.92 -1.44
C CYS A 140 12.57 -6.21 -0.08
N LEU A 141 11.30 -6.64 -0.07
CA LEU A 141 10.61 -7.04 1.16
C LEU A 141 11.32 -8.18 1.88
N GLY A 142 11.72 -9.22 1.15
CA GLY A 142 12.46 -10.36 1.69
C GLY A 142 13.79 -9.93 2.32
N LEU A 143 14.57 -9.12 1.62
CA LEU A 143 15.85 -8.58 2.12
C LEU A 143 15.66 -7.73 3.38
N GLY A 144 14.64 -6.87 3.41
CA GLY A 144 14.33 -6.07 4.59
C GLY A 144 13.94 -6.94 5.79
N LEU A 145 13.15 -8.00 5.58
CA LEU A 145 12.75 -8.94 6.64
C LEU A 145 13.93 -9.75 7.16
N MET A 146 14.81 -10.22 6.28
CA MET A 146 16.06 -10.88 6.66
C MET A 146 16.95 -9.96 7.49
N ALA A 147 17.08 -8.68 7.10
CA ALA A 147 17.92 -7.72 7.82
C ALA A 147 17.46 -7.53 9.28
N VAL A 148 16.17 -7.31 9.53
CA VAL A 148 15.65 -7.21 10.90
C VAL A 148 15.63 -8.55 11.61
N GLY A 149 15.39 -9.65 10.89
CA GLY A 149 15.48 -11.00 11.41
C GLY A 149 16.85 -11.31 11.96
N VAL A 150 17.92 -10.94 11.24
CA VAL A 150 19.32 -11.20 11.63
C VAL A 150 19.86 -10.22 12.68
N SER A 151 19.27 -9.02 12.79
CA SER A 151 19.73 -7.95 13.69
C SER A 151 19.96 -8.34 15.16
N PRO A 152 19.22 -9.29 15.79
CA PRO A 152 19.49 -9.73 17.15
C PRO A 152 20.86 -10.42 17.33
N TRP A 153 21.39 -11.03 16.28
CA TRP A 153 22.69 -11.74 16.31
C TRP A 153 23.86 -10.87 15.86
N LEU A 154 23.59 -9.67 15.33
CA LEU A 154 24.61 -8.70 14.90
C LEU A 154 24.39 -7.35 15.62
N PRO A 155 24.60 -7.29 16.96
CA PRO A 155 24.25 -6.11 17.76
C PRO A 155 24.96 -4.83 17.27
N GLU A 156 26.22 -4.95 16.85
CA GLU A 156 27.02 -3.85 16.29
C GLU A 156 26.38 -3.22 15.04
N HIS A 157 25.68 -4.02 14.24
CA HIS A 157 25.07 -3.61 12.97
C HIS A 157 23.56 -3.43 13.07
N ALA A 158 22.96 -3.67 14.23
CA ALA A 158 21.51 -3.76 14.39
C ALA A 158 20.79 -2.46 14.00
N HIS A 159 21.39 -1.31 14.28
CA HIS A 159 20.85 -0.01 13.87
C HIS A 159 20.85 0.14 12.34
N ALA A 160 21.97 -0.15 11.68
CA ALA A 160 22.09 -0.08 10.22
C ALA A 160 21.13 -1.05 9.52
N LEU A 161 20.95 -2.26 10.06
CA LEU A 161 20.01 -3.26 9.54
C LEU A 161 18.55 -2.80 9.64
N ARG A 162 18.16 -2.12 10.73
CA ARG A 162 16.82 -1.54 10.88
C ARG A 162 16.59 -0.39 9.90
N LEU A 163 17.58 0.48 9.70
CA LEU A 163 17.50 1.53 8.67
C LEU A 163 17.42 0.94 7.27
N PHE A 164 18.23 -0.07 6.97
CA PHE A 164 18.16 -0.77 5.69
C PHE A 164 16.77 -1.35 5.45
N HIS A 165 16.20 -2.05 6.44
CA HIS A 165 14.83 -2.55 6.40
C HIS A 165 13.80 -1.46 6.10
N LEU A 166 13.89 -0.32 6.78
CA LEU A 166 13.00 0.81 6.57
C LEU A 166 13.06 1.29 5.11
N HIS A 167 14.25 1.58 4.60
CA HIS A 167 14.44 2.16 3.28
C HIS A 167 14.13 1.17 2.15
N VAL A 168 14.62 -0.06 2.25
CA VAL A 168 14.42 -1.09 1.22
C VAL A 168 12.93 -1.47 1.12
N ASN A 169 12.18 -1.44 2.21
CA ASN A 169 10.75 -1.76 2.18
C ASN A 169 9.87 -0.56 1.80
N MET A 170 10.23 0.64 2.22
CA MET A 170 9.49 1.84 1.86
C MET A 170 9.66 2.19 0.37
N LEU A 171 10.89 2.25 -0.11
CA LEU A 171 11.19 2.61 -1.50
C LEU A 171 11.15 1.39 -2.43
N GLY A 172 11.73 0.27 -2.00
CA GLY A 172 11.81 -0.96 -2.80
C GLY A 172 10.49 -1.73 -2.81
N PHE A 173 9.94 -2.12 -1.67
CA PHE A 173 8.68 -2.88 -1.67
C PHE A 173 7.47 -2.02 -2.03
N ILE A 174 7.15 -0.98 -1.24
CA ILE A 174 5.96 -0.16 -1.45
C ILE A 174 6.10 0.66 -2.74
N GLY A 175 7.23 1.35 -2.93
CA GLY A 175 7.48 2.17 -4.12
C GLY A 175 7.50 1.41 -5.45
N LEU A 176 8.20 0.27 -5.55
CA LEU A 176 8.19 -0.53 -6.79
C LEU A 176 6.83 -1.17 -7.05
N THR A 177 6.09 -1.56 -6.01
CA THR A 177 4.73 -2.08 -6.19
C THR A 177 3.77 -1.01 -6.69
N ALA A 178 3.86 0.20 -6.13
CA ALA A 178 3.09 1.36 -6.56
C ALA A 178 3.34 1.69 -8.03
N THR A 179 4.60 1.84 -8.42
CA THR A 179 5.01 2.18 -9.80
C THR A 179 4.65 1.09 -10.80
N GLY A 180 4.87 -0.19 -10.45
CA GLY A 180 4.46 -1.32 -11.28
C GLY A 180 2.95 -1.35 -11.52
N THR A 181 2.17 -1.26 -10.45
CA THR A 181 0.70 -1.28 -10.52
C THR A 181 0.16 -0.08 -11.29
N LEU A 182 0.77 1.10 -11.12
CA LEU A 182 0.39 2.30 -11.85
C LEU A 182 0.53 2.11 -13.37
N LYS A 183 1.62 1.52 -13.86
CA LYS A 183 1.82 1.26 -15.30
C LYS A 183 0.73 0.35 -15.89
N VAL A 184 0.20 -0.57 -15.09
CA VAL A 184 -0.89 -1.46 -15.51
C VAL A 184 -2.23 -0.73 -15.52
N LEU A 185 -2.46 0.16 -14.56
CA LEU A 185 -3.74 0.83 -14.39
C LEU A 185 -3.87 2.11 -15.20
N LEU A 186 -2.77 2.78 -15.55
CA LEU A 186 -2.77 4.07 -16.24
C LEU A 186 -3.61 4.05 -17.53
N PRO A 187 -3.50 3.05 -18.44
CA PRO A 187 -4.37 2.99 -19.62
C PRO A 187 -5.85 2.83 -19.28
N THR A 188 -6.15 2.15 -18.17
CA THR A 188 -7.53 1.92 -17.69
C THR A 188 -8.12 3.18 -17.05
N VAL A 189 -7.30 3.94 -16.32
CA VAL A 189 -7.69 5.22 -15.70
C VAL A 189 -7.98 6.26 -16.78
N ILE A 190 -7.18 6.25 -17.83
CA ILE A 190 -7.27 7.21 -18.93
C ILE A 190 -8.49 6.95 -19.80
N GLY A 191 -8.90 5.68 -19.99
CA GLY A 191 -10.19 5.31 -20.58
C GLY A 191 -10.43 5.77 -22.03
N LYS A 192 -9.45 6.42 -22.64
CA LYS A 192 -9.43 6.94 -24.01
C LYS A 192 -8.05 6.64 -24.63
N PRO A 193 -7.98 6.25 -25.91
CA PRO A 193 -6.69 6.04 -26.58
C PRO A 193 -5.79 7.29 -26.57
N ASN A 194 -6.41 8.49 -26.63
CA ASN A 194 -5.73 9.80 -26.65
C ASN A 194 -6.42 10.76 -25.66
N PRO A 195 -6.07 10.76 -24.36
CA PRO A 195 -6.57 11.76 -23.43
C PRO A 195 -5.97 13.13 -23.72
N THR A 196 -6.80 14.17 -23.62
CA THR A 196 -6.32 15.55 -23.56
C THR A 196 -5.95 15.92 -22.13
N ALA A 197 -5.18 17.00 -21.94
CA ALA A 197 -4.91 17.54 -20.60
C ALA A 197 -6.23 17.87 -19.87
N ALA A 198 -7.27 18.33 -20.58
CA ALA A 198 -8.59 18.60 -20.01
C ALA A 198 -9.26 17.34 -19.44
N ASP A 199 -9.04 16.16 -20.03
CA ASP A 199 -9.57 14.89 -19.53
C ASP A 199 -8.95 14.50 -18.17
N PHE A 200 -7.68 14.84 -17.93
CA PHE A 200 -7.02 14.61 -16.64
C PHE A 200 -7.59 15.48 -15.51
N PHE A 201 -8.06 16.68 -15.84
CA PHE A 201 -8.58 17.65 -14.86
C PHE A 201 -10.11 17.67 -14.78
N ALA A 202 -10.79 16.81 -15.54
CA ALA A 202 -12.24 16.70 -15.53
C ALA A 202 -12.76 16.38 -14.11
N PRO A 203 -13.94 16.92 -13.73
CA PRO A 203 -14.57 16.59 -12.46
C PRO A 203 -14.74 15.07 -12.31
N ARG A 204 -14.43 14.55 -11.11
CA ARG A 204 -14.61 13.13 -10.75
C ARG A 204 -13.66 12.15 -11.46
N GLN A 205 -12.46 12.61 -11.82
CA GLN A 205 -11.33 11.75 -12.22
C GLN A 205 -10.35 11.54 -11.05
N PRO A 206 -9.69 10.37 -10.92
CA PRO A 206 -8.68 10.15 -9.87
C PRO A 206 -7.30 10.75 -10.22
N ALA A 207 -7.10 11.26 -11.44
CA ALA A 207 -5.83 11.80 -11.92
C ALA A 207 -5.18 12.83 -10.98
N PRO A 208 -5.91 13.76 -10.34
CA PRO A 208 -5.33 14.66 -9.34
C PRO A 208 -4.67 13.94 -8.16
N LEU A 209 -5.24 12.81 -7.71
CA LEU A 209 -4.66 12.00 -6.63
C LEU A 209 -3.38 11.30 -7.08
N LEU A 210 -3.32 10.89 -8.36
CA LEU A 210 -2.12 10.35 -8.94
C LEU A 210 -1.01 11.41 -9.04
N LEU A 211 -1.34 12.62 -9.50
CA LEU A 211 -0.40 13.74 -9.54
C LEU A 211 0.12 14.08 -8.14
N ALA A 212 -0.77 14.15 -7.14
CA ALA A 212 -0.38 14.35 -5.75
C ALA A 212 0.51 13.22 -5.22
N ALA A 213 0.22 11.96 -5.55
CA ALA A 213 1.08 10.84 -5.18
C ALA A 213 2.48 10.98 -5.79
N VAL A 214 2.59 11.29 -7.09
CA VAL A 214 3.89 11.49 -7.76
C VAL A 214 4.65 12.67 -7.14
N ALA A 215 3.96 13.78 -6.87
CA ALA A 215 4.57 14.93 -6.20
C ALA A 215 5.04 14.59 -4.77
N GLY A 216 4.22 13.91 -3.98
CA GLY A 216 4.58 13.46 -2.64
C GLY A 216 5.77 12.48 -2.63
N LEU A 217 5.86 11.59 -3.63
CA LEU A 217 7.00 10.71 -3.80
C LEU A 217 8.27 11.51 -4.15
N ALA A 218 8.17 12.46 -5.08
CA ALA A 218 9.27 13.34 -5.43
C ALA A 218 9.77 14.13 -4.21
N PHE A 219 8.86 14.71 -3.42
CA PHE A 219 9.21 15.38 -2.17
C PHE A 219 9.87 14.42 -1.17
N SER A 220 9.36 13.20 -1.02
CA SER A 220 9.95 12.18 -0.13
C SER A 220 11.38 11.82 -0.54
N LEU A 221 11.64 11.69 -1.85
CA LEU A 221 12.97 11.41 -2.38
C LEU A 221 13.92 12.60 -2.18
N LEU A 222 13.48 13.82 -2.50
CA LEU A 222 14.27 15.04 -2.28
C LEU A 222 14.62 15.22 -0.81
N HIS A 223 13.67 14.95 0.08
CA HIS A 223 13.89 15.02 1.53
C HIS A 223 14.86 13.94 2.01
N GLY A 224 14.77 12.72 1.46
CA GLY A 224 15.74 11.64 1.72
C GLY A 224 17.16 11.98 1.25
N VAL A 225 17.30 12.60 0.08
CA VAL A 225 18.59 13.10 -0.43
C VAL A 225 19.14 14.19 0.49
N ALA A 226 18.31 15.18 0.87
CA ALA A 226 18.72 16.25 1.77
C ALA A 226 19.18 15.70 3.14
N HIS A 227 18.45 14.71 3.68
CA HIS A 227 18.85 14.00 4.90
C HIS A 227 20.20 13.30 4.74
N GLY A 228 20.43 12.60 3.61
CA GLY A 228 21.72 11.97 3.31
C GLY A 228 22.88 12.96 3.15
N LEU A 229 22.60 14.21 2.79
CA LEU A 229 23.57 15.30 2.72
C LEU A 229 23.79 16.02 4.06
N GLY A 230 23.16 15.56 5.15
CA GLY A 230 23.37 16.07 6.50
C GLY A 230 22.59 17.35 6.83
N THR A 231 21.56 17.72 6.06
CA THR A 231 20.78 18.93 6.38
C THR A 231 19.99 18.75 7.69
N PRO A 232 20.18 19.62 8.70
CA PRO A 232 19.45 19.57 9.96
C PRO A 232 18.02 20.09 9.76
N GLY A 233 17.17 19.22 9.24
CA GLY A 233 15.76 19.48 8.95
C GLY A 233 14.95 18.23 8.63
N GLY A 234 15.58 17.05 8.68
CA GLY A 234 14.97 15.73 8.48
C GLY A 234 14.05 15.30 9.62
N ARG A 235 13.14 16.19 10.04
CA ARG A 235 12.07 15.85 10.97
C ARG A 235 11.12 14.92 10.21
N ASP A 236 11.26 13.62 10.46
CA ASP A 236 10.51 12.49 9.92
C ASP A 236 10.05 12.56 8.44
N ALA A 237 10.75 11.83 7.56
CA ALA A 237 10.29 11.59 6.18
C ALA A 237 9.06 10.67 6.10
N LEU A 238 8.72 9.97 7.19
CA LEU A 238 7.65 8.97 7.23
C LEU A 238 6.25 9.57 7.01
N PRO A 239 5.83 10.65 7.69
CA PRO A 239 4.58 11.34 7.39
C PRO A 239 4.50 11.89 5.96
N LEU A 240 5.62 12.42 5.43
CA LEU A 240 5.67 12.90 4.05
C LEU A 240 5.39 11.76 3.06
N PHE A 241 5.99 10.59 3.29
CA PHE A 241 5.75 9.39 2.49
C PHE A 241 4.32 8.85 2.68
N ALA A 242 3.86 8.71 3.93
CA ALA A 242 2.57 8.09 4.23
C ALA A 242 1.39 8.98 3.80
N ILE A 243 1.40 10.25 4.22
CA ILE A 243 0.29 11.18 3.97
C ILE A 243 0.42 11.83 2.60
N GLY A 244 1.63 12.27 2.21
CA GLY A 244 1.85 12.98 0.95
C GLY A 244 1.90 12.07 -0.28
N PHE A 245 2.35 10.82 -0.14
CA PHE A 245 2.45 9.88 -1.26
C PHE A 245 1.45 8.71 -1.17
N LEU A 246 1.47 7.94 -0.09
CA LEU A 246 0.74 6.68 0.00
C LEU A 246 -0.78 6.88 0.06
N LEU A 247 -1.29 7.81 0.88
CA LEU A 247 -2.72 8.08 0.97
C LEU A 247 -3.34 8.57 -0.36
N PRO A 248 -2.74 9.52 -1.11
CA PRO A 248 -3.21 9.88 -2.44
C PRO A 248 -3.20 8.70 -3.41
N LEU A 249 -2.11 7.92 -3.41
CA LEU A 249 -1.98 6.75 -4.28
C LEU A 249 -3.10 5.72 -4.00
N VAL A 250 -3.30 5.36 -2.73
CA VAL A 250 -4.33 4.41 -2.30
C VAL A 250 -5.71 4.96 -2.64
N SER A 251 -5.97 6.25 -2.40
CA SER A 251 -7.24 6.89 -2.75
C SER A 251 -7.56 6.78 -4.24
N GLY A 252 -6.56 7.06 -5.11
CA GLY A 252 -6.70 6.95 -6.56
C GLY A 252 -6.88 5.51 -7.03
N ALA A 253 -6.10 4.57 -6.48
CA ALA A 253 -6.17 3.16 -6.81
C ALA A 253 -7.51 2.55 -6.40
N VAL A 254 -7.99 2.81 -5.18
CA VAL A 254 -9.29 2.35 -4.69
C VAL A 254 -10.42 2.84 -5.59
N ALA A 255 -10.39 4.11 -6.02
CA ALA A 255 -11.42 4.65 -6.89
C ALA A 255 -11.56 3.86 -8.21
N GLN A 256 -10.48 3.25 -8.68
CA GLN A 256 -10.45 2.48 -9.93
C GLN A 256 -10.71 0.98 -9.74
N LEU A 257 -10.15 0.40 -8.68
CA LEU A 257 -10.13 -1.04 -8.45
C LEU A 257 -11.33 -1.54 -7.66
N LEU A 258 -11.84 -0.76 -6.70
CA LEU A 258 -12.93 -1.20 -5.85
C LEU A 258 -14.18 -1.62 -6.65
N PRO A 259 -14.64 -0.88 -7.68
CA PRO A 259 -15.78 -1.33 -8.49
C PRO A 259 -15.51 -2.67 -9.19
N VAL A 260 -14.31 -2.86 -9.72
CA VAL A 260 -13.91 -4.08 -10.42
C VAL A 260 -13.82 -5.27 -9.46
N TRP A 261 -13.39 -5.05 -8.22
CA TRP A 261 -13.38 -6.09 -7.19
C TRP A 261 -14.77 -6.45 -6.70
N LEU A 262 -15.66 -5.46 -6.56
CA LEU A 262 -17.04 -5.69 -6.12
C LEU A 262 -17.87 -6.42 -7.19
N ARG A 263 -17.67 -6.12 -8.48
CA ARG A 263 -18.34 -6.80 -9.59
C ARG A 263 -17.35 -7.12 -10.71
N PRO A 264 -16.59 -8.22 -10.61
CA PRO A 264 -15.65 -8.59 -11.66
C PRO A 264 -16.36 -8.86 -12.99
N GLY A 265 -15.76 -8.44 -14.10
CA GLY A 265 -16.27 -8.69 -15.44
C GLY A 265 -16.24 -7.45 -16.35
N ILE A 266 -17.13 -7.47 -17.35
CA ILE A 266 -17.24 -6.41 -18.36
C ILE A 266 -17.58 -5.08 -17.67
N GLN A 267 -16.89 -4.02 -18.11
CA GLN A 267 -17.09 -2.68 -17.58
C GLN A 267 -18.43 -2.12 -18.06
N THR A 268 -19.35 -1.93 -17.12
CA THR A 268 -20.70 -1.42 -17.36
C THR A 268 -20.86 0.01 -16.84
N GLU A 269 -22.02 0.63 -17.10
CA GLU A 269 -22.37 1.94 -16.54
C GLU A 269 -22.28 1.97 -15.01
N TRP A 270 -22.61 0.85 -14.35
CA TRP A 270 -22.43 0.73 -12.91
C TRP A 270 -20.98 0.97 -12.48
N HIS A 271 -20.00 0.43 -13.20
CA HIS A 271 -18.58 0.64 -12.90
C HIS A 271 -18.19 2.11 -13.08
N ARG A 272 -18.61 2.74 -14.19
CA ARG A 272 -18.33 4.16 -14.47
C ARG A 272 -18.91 5.06 -13.39
N SER A 273 -20.17 4.84 -13.01
CA SER A 273 -20.84 5.58 -11.95
C SER A 273 -20.13 5.44 -10.59
N ARG A 274 -19.70 4.23 -10.23
CA ARG A 274 -18.97 3.99 -8.97
C ARG A 274 -17.59 4.64 -8.95
N ARG A 275 -16.84 4.56 -10.05
CA ARG A 275 -15.55 5.28 -10.18
C ARG A 275 -15.74 6.78 -10.02
N SER A 276 -16.73 7.35 -10.69
CA SER A 276 -17.07 8.78 -10.61
C SER A 276 -17.44 9.21 -9.19
N ARG A 277 -18.21 8.38 -8.46
CA ARG A 277 -18.54 8.64 -7.04
C ARG A 277 -17.31 8.53 -6.13
N LEU A 278 -16.49 7.50 -6.30
CA LEU A 278 -15.28 7.31 -5.50
C LEU A 278 -14.21 8.37 -5.80
N ALA A 279 -14.17 8.91 -7.02
CA ALA A 279 -13.30 10.00 -7.43
C ALA A 279 -13.96 11.38 -7.21
N ALA A 280 -15.18 11.44 -6.63
CA ALA A 280 -15.76 12.71 -6.23
C ALA A 280 -14.79 13.43 -5.28
N PHE A 281 -14.61 14.73 -5.53
CA PHE A 281 -13.67 15.57 -4.77
C PHE A 281 -12.23 15.05 -4.72
N ALA A 282 -11.80 14.26 -5.71
CA ALA A 282 -10.41 13.80 -5.81
C ALA A 282 -9.41 14.98 -5.79
N ARG A 283 -9.76 16.11 -6.43
CA ARG A 283 -8.96 17.35 -6.39
C ARG A 283 -8.79 17.89 -4.96
N THR A 284 -9.88 18.00 -4.21
CA THR A 284 -9.86 18.48 -2.83
C THR A 284 -9.02 17.56 -1.94
N ARG A 285 -9.22 16.24 -2.04
CA ARG A 285 -8.41 15.27 -1.31
C ARG A 285 -6.94 15.34 -1.67
N ALA A 286 -6.63 15.45 -2.97
CA ALA A 286 -5.27 15.57 -3.46
C ALA A 286 -4.57 16.80 -2.87
N ALA A 287 -5.23 17.97 -2.89
CA ALA A 287 -4.68 19.19 -2.31
C ALA A 287 -4.48 19.08 -0.79
N LEU A 288 -5.47 18.57 -0.06
CA LEU A 288 -5.39 18.37 1.38
C LEU A 288 -4.22 17.45 1.76
N LEU A 289 -4.09 16.31 1.10
CA LEU A 289 -3.06 15.32 1.39
C LEU A 289 -1.66 15.82 1.00
N LEU A 290 -1.54 16.52 -0.13
CA LEU A 290 -0.27 17.08 -0.58
C LEU A 290 0.23 18.19 0.36
N ALA A 291 -0.67 18.97 0.96
CA ALA A 291 -0.33 19.96 1.99
C ALA A 291 -0.07 19.32 3.36
N ALA A 292 -0.86 18.30 3.73
CA ALA A 292 -0.77 17.63 5.03
C ALA A 292 0.55 16.88 5.24
N GLY A 293 1.10 16.26 4.20
CA GLY A 293 2.38 15.53 4.28
C GLY A 293 3.54 16.38 4.80
N PRO A 294 3.87 17.53 4.15
CA PRO A 294 4.89 18.45 4.63
C PRO A 294 4.59 19.03 6.03
N LEU A 295 3.33 19.37 6.32
CA LEU A 295 2.95 19.87 7.65
C LEU A 295 3.20 18.84 8.75
N ALA A 296 2.83 17.57 8.50
CA ALA A 296 3.04 16.48 9.44
C ALA A 296 4.53 16.16 9.62
N ALA A 297 5.32 16.18 8.53
CA ALA A 297 6.78 16.03 8.60
C ALA A 297 7.43 17.15 9.41
N ALA A 298 6.92 18.38 9.32
CA ALA A 298 7.36 19.49 10.17
C ALA A 298 6.96 19.35 11.65
N GLY A 299 6.27 18.27 12.05
CA GLY A 299 5.83 18.01 13.42
C GLY A 299 4.45 18.61 13.76
N SER A 300 3.71 19.13 12.78
CA SER A 300 2.41 19.73 13.03
C SER A 300 1.33 18.68 13.27
N ALA A 301 0.72 18.68 14.46
CA ALA A 301 -0.47 17.87 14.78
C ALA A 301 -1.62 18.12 13.80
N PHE A 302 -1.75 19.35 13.29
CA PHE A 302 -2.75 19.70 12.29
C PHE A 302 -2.54 18.95 10.96
N GLY A 303 -1.29 18.77 10.53
CA GLY A 303 -0.95 17.96 9.36
C GLY A 303 -1.37 16.50 9.51
N TYR A 304 -1.11 15.90 10.67
CA TYR A 304 -1.60 14.55 10.99
C TYR A 304 -3.13 14.50 10.99
N GLY A 305 -3.80 15.50 11.60
CA GLY A 305 -5.25 15.60 11.64
C GLY A 305 -5.89 15.62 10.25
N ILE A 306 -5.33 16.38 9.30
CA ILE A 306 -5.80 16.40 7.91
C ILE A 306 -5.60 15.02 7.26
N GLY A 307 -4.44 14.39 7.44
CA GLY A 307 -4.16 13.05 6.92
C GLY A 307 -5.19 12.02 7.39
N ILE A 308 -5.49 12.03 8.69
CA ILE A 308 -6.49 11.16 9.33
C ILE A 308 -7.88 11.45 8.75
N ALA A 309 -8.30 12.71 8.71
CA ALA A 309 -9.61 13.09 8.17
C ALA A 309 -9.78 12.67 6.71
N ALA A 310 -8.73 12.84 5.89
CA ALA A 310 -8.75 12.41 4.49
C ALA A 310 -8.83 10.89 4.33
N ALA A 311 -8.16 10.11 5.20
CA ALA A 311 -8.31 8.67 5.24
C ALA A 311 -9.75 8.27 5.62
N LEU A 312 -10.30 8.82 6.71
CA LEU A 312 -11.68 8.56 7.13
C LEU A 312 -12.70 8.90 6.04
N TRP A 313 -12.47 10.00 5.32
CA TRP A 313 -13.28 10.38 4.17
C TRP A 313 -13.24 9.32 3.07
N LEU A 314 -12.06 8.82 2.68
CA LEU A 314 -11.94 7.74 1.71
C LEU A 314 -12.77 6.52 2.13
N LEU A 315 -12.71 6.13 3.39
CA LEU A 315 -13.43 4.97 3.91
C LEU A 315 -14.94 5.14 3.90
N ALA A 316 -15.44 6.29 4.32
CA ALA A 316 -16.85 6.63 4.20
C ALA A 316 -17.30 6.51 2.73
N THR A 317 -16.49 7.01 1.78
CA THR A 317 -16.80 6.87 0.35
C THR A 317 -16.77 5.42 -0.13
N MET A 318 -15.84 4.60 0.35
CA MET A 318 -15.75 3.16 0.03
C MET A 318 -16.98 2.41 0.55
N ALA A 319 -17.35 2.62 1.81
CA ALA A 319 -18.51 1.98 2.43
C ALA A 319 -19.79 2.36 1.68
N LEU A 320 -20.00 3.66 1.43
CA LEU A 320 -21.15 4.13 0.67
C LEU A 320 -21.18 3.55 -0.76
N ALA A 321 -20.02 3.40 -1.40
CA ALA A 321 -19.92 2.80 -2.73
C ALA A 321 -20.25 1.30 -2.72
N ALA A 322 -19.88 0.58 -1.66
CA ALA A 322 -20.10 -0.85 -1.51
C ALA A 322 -21.56 -1.21 -1.12
N PHE A 323 -22.19 -0.41 -0.25
CA PHE A 323 -23.50 -0.74 0.33
C PHE A 323 -24.69 -0.13 -0.41
N ARG A 324 -24.56 1.04 -1.07
CA ARG A 324 -25.66 1.58 -1.88
C ARG A 324 -25.77 0.78 -3.17
N ARG A 325 -26.88 0.10 -3.42
CA ARG A 325 -27.14 -0.63 -4.68
C ARG A 325 -27.07 0.29 -5.89
#